data_AF-A0A328U2T0-F1
#
_entry.id   AF-A0A328U2T0-F1
#
_cell.length_a   1.000
_cell.length_b   1.000
_cell.length_c   1.000
_cell.angle_alpha   90.00
_cell.angle_beta   90.00
_cell.angle_gamma   90.00
#
_symmetry.space_group_name_H-M   'P 1'
#
loop_
_entity.id
_entity.type
_entity.pdbx_description
1 polymer ?
#
loop_
_entity_poly.entity_id
_entity_poly.type
_entity_poly.pdbx_seq_one_letter_code
_entity_poly.pdbx_strand_id
1 'polypeptide(L)'
;MSNDTQQTQQTQQTQQSPGRSFTVSSEIFATPNLDIYAQMIYFVLSSFSSDALAVNVHELARKGRMTIKQAIKAMQDLTEQKLISHKVFRHLVGEFQDDRLSWAAKGLLTYCKEHPNITVKELLALSDQSDENETTIRKALLELKHAGYFDDYPELSKIAI
;
A
#
# COMPACT_ATOMS: atom_id res chain seq x y z
N MET A 1 62.19 43.67 6.89
CA MET A 1 61.59 42.52 7.59
C MET A 1 60.30 42.99 8.25
N SER A 2 59.17 42.78 7.59
CA SER A 2 57.83 42.80 8.19
C SER A 2 56.93 41.94 7.30
N ASN A 3 56.77 40.68 7.69
CA ASN A 3 55.60 39.88 7.33
C ASN A 3 54.41 40.49 8.07
N ASP A 4 53.25 40.62 7.42
CA ASP A 4 52.00 40.15 7.99
C ASP A 4 50.86 40.16 6.96
N THR A 5 50.52 38.94 6.53
CA THR A 5 49.17 38.37 6.53
C THR A 5 48.12 38.99 5.60
N GLN A 6 48.06 38.45 4.37
CA GLN A 6 46.89 38.45 3.52
C GLN A 6 45.76 37.63 4.17
N GLN A 7 44.61 38.27 4.43
CA GLN A 7 43.38 37.57 4.81
C GLN A 7 42.73 36.94 3.57
N THR A 8 42.82 35.62 3.48
CA THR A 8 42.06 34.82 2.51
C THR A 8 40.61 34.71 2.98
N GLN A 9 39.68 35.39 2.31
CA GLN A 9 38.25 35.14 2.48
C GLN A 9 37.90 33.79 1.86
N GLN A 10 37.72 32.76 2.69
CA GLN A 10 37.10 31.51 2.26
C GLN A 10 35.58 31.73 2.18
N THR A 11 35.05 31.90 0.97
CA THR A 11 33.64 31.68 0.67
C THR A 11 33.30 30.23 1.02
N GLN A 12 32.65 30.02 2.15
CA GLN A 12 31.97 28.77 2.47
C GLN A 12 30.86 28.55 1.44
N GLN A 13 31.14 27.77 0.40
CA GLN A 13 30.10 27.14 -0.39
C GLN A 13 29.43 26.09 0.50
N THR A 14 28.32 26.46 1.13
CA THR A 14 27.35 25.48 1.62
C THR A 14 26.88 24.70 0.39
N GLN A 15 27.42 23.49 0.21
CA GLN A 15 26.83 22.50 -0.69
C GLN A 15 25.42 22.21 -0.18
N GLN A 16 24.45 22.97 -0.66
CA GLN A 16 23.06 22.57 -0.56
C GLN A 16 22.97 21.26 -1.34
N SER A 17 22.70 20.16 -0.63
CA SER A 17 22.26 18.92 -1.27
C SER A 17 21.21 19.31 -2.31
N PRO A 18 21.36 18.93 -3.59
CA PRO A 18 20.39 19.30 -4.61
C PRO A 18 19.03 18.80 -4.12
N GLY A 19 18.14 19.73 -3.74
CA GLY A 19 16.84 19.40 -3.21
C GLY A 19 16.13 18.54 -4.24
N ARG A 20 15.83 17.29 -3.88
CA ARG A 20 15.12 16.37 -4.78
C ARG A 20 13.73 16.97 -5.03
N SER A 21 13.53 17.48 -6.23
CA SER A 21 12.21 17.95 -6.67
C SER A 21 11.33 16.74 -6.97
N PHE A 22 10.08 16.78 -6.51
CA PHE A 22 9.07 15.80 -6.82
C PHE A 22 7.77 16.52 -7.18
N THR A 23 7.03 15.95 -8.13
CA THR A 23 5.74 16.48 -8.56
C THR A 23 4.64 15.77 -7.78
N VAL A 24 3.69 16.54 -7.27
CA VAL A 24 2.49 16.02 -6.60
C VAL A 24 1.29 16.31 -7.49
N SER A 25 0.42 15.32 -7.72
CA SER A 25 -0.83 15.52 -8.47
C SER A 25 -1.68 16.57 -7.76
N SER A 26 -2.33 17.45 -8.53
CA SER A 26 -3.28 18.41 -7.97
C SER A 26 -4.55 17.74 -7.41
N GLU A 27 -4.81 16.48 -7.77
CA GLU A 27 -5.97 15.71 -7.31
C GLU A 27 -6.05 15.61 -5.78
N ILE A 28 -4.92 15.53 -5.08
CA ILE A 28 -4.91 15.43 -3.61
C ILE A 28 -5.57 16.64 -2.94
N PHE A 29 -5.46 17.82 -3.56
CA PHE A 29 -6.05 19.06 -3.05
C PHE A 29 -7.51 19.22 -3.44
N ALA A 30 -7.97 18.49 -4.47
CA ALA A 30 -9.35 18.50 -4.92
C ALA A 30 -10.21 17.47 -4.19
N THR A 31 -9.61 16.45 -3.56
CA THR A 31 -10.33 15.41 -2.81
C THR A 31 -10.70 15.91 -1.41
N PRO A 32 -12.00 16.18 -1.13
CA PRO A 32 -12.43 16.63 0.18
C PRO A 32 -12.33 15.49 1.22
N ASN A 33 -12.24 15.85 2.50
CA ASN A 33 -12.29 14.93 3.65
C ASN A 33 -11.15 13.92 3.78
N LEU A 34 -10.01 14.13 3.10
CA LEU A 34 -8.79 13.40 3.44
C LEU A 34 -8.24 13.87 4.78
N ASP A 35 -8.05 12.92 5.68
CA ASP A 35 -7.38 13.21 6.93
C ASP A 35 -5.90 13.59 6.71
N ILE A 36 -5.29 14.15 7.76
CA ILE A 36 -3.90 14.60 7.70
C ILE A 36 -2.90 13.45 7.47
N TYR A 37 -3.22 12.23 7.92
CA TYR A 37 -2.36 11.06 7.73
C TYR A 37 -2.39 10.57 6.29
N ALA A 38 -3.57 10.52 5.65
CA ALA A 38 -3.74 10.20 4.24
C ALA A 38 -3.01 11.21 3.35
N GLN A 39 -3.17 12.52 3.62
CA GLN A 39 -2.40 13.55 2.91
C GLN A 39 -0.89 13.35 3.07
N MET A 40 -0.42 13.14 4.30
CA MET A 40 1.01 12.95 4.58
C MET A 40 1.57 11.71 3.88
N ILE A 41 0.86 10.58 3.93
CA ILE A 41 1.29 9.36 3.22
C ILE A 41 1.34 9.59 1.72
N TYR A 42 0.39 10.33 1.14
CA TYR A 42 0.41 10.67 -0.28
C TYR A 42 1.66 11.46 -0.68
N PHE A 43 2.03 12.48 0.11
CA PHE A 43 3.26 13.25 -0.12
C PHE A 43 4.52 12.40 0.06
N VAL A 44 4.57 11.56 1.10
CA VAL A 44 5.69 10.66 1.33
C VAL A 44 5.85 9.71 0.14
N LEU A 45 4.78 9.06 -0.32
CA LEU A 45 4.79 8.20 -1.51
C LEU A 45 5.26 8.94 -2.77
N SER A 46 4.75 10.16 -2.98
CA SER A 46 5.16 11.01 -4.11
C SER A 46 6.65 11.35 -4.10
N SER A 47 7.27 11.41 -2.91
CA SER A 47 8.70 11.68 -2.75
C SER A 47 9.60 10.50 -3.15
N PHE A 48 9.07 9.27 -3.20
CA PHE A 48 9.83 8.07 -3.60
C PHE A 48 10.05 7.95 -5.12
N SER A 49 9.54 8.89 -5.92
CA SER A 49 9.57 8.82 -7.40
C SER A 49 9.09 7.45 -7.91
N SER A 50 9.46 7.03 -9.12
CA SER A 50 8.95 5.82 -9.80
C SER A 50 9.13 4.49 -9.06
N ASP A 51 9.74 4.48 -7.88
CA ASP A 51 9.94 3.29 -7.05
C ASP A 51 9.22 3.38 -5.70
N ALA A 52 7.94 3.72 -5.73
CA ALA A 52 7.06 3.65 -4.57
C ALA A 52 6.96 2.22 -3.97
N LEU A 53 7.49 1.20 -4.66
CA LEU A 53 7.54 -0.18 -4.20
C LEU A 53 8.82 -0.51 -3.39
N ALA A 54 9.83 0.37 -3.40
CA ALA A 54 11.06 0.20 -2.62
C ALA A 54 10.90 0.53 -1.13
N VAL A 55 9.82 1.23 -0.75
CA VAL A 55 9.52 1.55 0.66
C VAL A 55 8.69 0.43 1.28
N ASN A 56 8.74 0.27 2.60
CA ASN A 56 7.81 -0.58 3.34
C ASN A 56 6.92 0.27 4.28
N VAL A 57 5.84 -0.32 4.80
CA VAL A 57 4.90 0.41 5.67
C VAL A 57 5.54 1.00 6.93
N HIS A 58 6.59 0.37 7.48
CA HIS A 58 7.31 0.90 8.64
C HIS A 58 8.05 2.20 8.30
N GLU A 59 8.68 2.26 7.14
CA GLU A 59 9.36 3.47 6.70
C GLU A 59 8.36 4.58 6.33
N LEU A 60 7.22 4.24 5.73
CA LEU A 60 6.13 5.18 5.50
C LEU A 60 5.62 5.80 6.79
N ALA A 61 5.31 4.96 7.79
CA ALA A 61 4.86 5.41 9.10
C ALA A 61 5.90 6.34 9.77
N ARG A 62 7.18 5.96 9.71
CA ARG A 62 8.29 6.76 10.25
C ARG A 62 8.41 8.12 9.55
N LYS A 63 8.43 8.16 8.21
CA LYS A 63 8.57 9.41 7.44
C LYS A 63 7.34 10.31 7.60
N GLY A 64 6.15 9.71 7.67
CA GLY A 64 4.90 10.40 7.93
C GLY A 64 4.66 10.77 9.39
N ARG A 65 5.57 10.41 10.30
CA ARG A 65 5.50 10.68 11.75
C ARG A 65 4.19 10.18 12.38
N MET A 66 3.84 8.94 12.04
CA MET A 66 2.61 8.29 12.50
C MET A 66 2.88 6.84 12.90
N THR A 67 1.91 6.21 13.54
CA THR A 67 1.97 4.78 13.83
C THR A 67 1.74 3.96 12.56
N ILE A 68 2.17 2.68 12.57
CA ILE A 68 1.92 1.75 11.45
C ILE A 68 0.42 1.61 11.20
N LYS A 69 -0.39 1.51 12.25
CA LYS A 69 -1.85 1.42 12.12
C LYS A 69 -2.45 2.63 11.42
N GLN A 70 -1.98 3.83 11.75
CA GLN A 70 -2.40 5.06 11.07
C GLN A 70 -1.94 5.09 9.61
N ALA A 71 -0.72 4.61 9.31
CA ALA A 71 -0.22 4.52 7.94
C ALA A 71 -1.05 3.54 7.09
N ILE A 72 -1.40 2.37 7.63
CA ILE A 72 -2.26 1.39 6.95
C ILE A 72 -3.63 1.99 6.66
N LYS A 73 -4.27 2.59 7.67
CA LYS A 73 -5.58 3.24 7.51
C LYS A 73 -5.55 4.37 6.48
N ALA A 74 -4.53 5.23 6.55
CA ALA A 74 -4.30 6.29 5.58
C ALA A 74 -4.13 5.74 4.14
N MET A 75 -3.35 4.67 3.96
CA MET A 75 -3.22 4.02 2.64
C MET A 75 -4.53 3.39 2.16
N GLN A 76 -5.34 2.84 3.07
CA GLN A 76 -6.65 2.31 2.74
C GLN A 76 -7.55 3.43 2.19
N ASP A 77 -7.61 4.56 2.90
CA ASP A 77 -8.42 5.72 2.50
C ASP A 77 -7.97 6.27 1.14
N LEU A 78 -6.65 6.37 0.91
CA LEU A 78 -6.11 6.77 -0.40
C LEU A 78 -6.49 5.79 -1.52
N THR A 79 -6.57 4.50 -1.22
CA THR A 79 -6.96 3.47 -2.21
C THR A 79 -8.45 3.57 -2.52
N GLU A 80 -9.29 3.74 -1.51
CA GLU A 80 -10.75 3.92 -1.65
C GLU A 80 -11.09 5.18 -2.46
N GLN A 81 -10.32 6.26 -2.27
CA GLN A 81 -10.43 7.50 -3.05
C GLN A 81 -9.71 7.44 -4.42
N LYS A 82 -9.16 6.28 -4.80
CA LYS A 82 -8.44 6.05 -6.07
C LYS A 82 -7.22 6.95 -6.30
N LEU A 83 -6.64 7.49 -5.22
CA LEU A 83 -5.42 8.29 -5.27
C LEU A 83 -4.16 7.43 -5.34
N ILE A 84 -4.25 6.19 -4.90
CA ILE A 84 -3.24 5.15 -5.14
C ILE A 84 -3.92 3.88 -5.67
N SER A 85 -3.16 3.07 -6.41
CA SER A 85 -3.68 1.80 -6.91
C SER A 85 -3.73 0.73 -5.82
N HIS A 86 -4.65 -0.23 -5.97
CA HIS A 86 -4.70 -1.40 -5.08
C HIS A 86 -3.39 -2.20 -5.09
N LYS A 87 -2.68 -2.25 -6.23
CA LYS A 87 -1.36 -2.89 -6.33
C LYS A 87 -0.33 -2.28 -5.39
N VAL A 88 -0.25 -0.94 -5.34
CA VAL A 88 0.65 -0.23 -4.43
C VAL A 88 0.29 -0.53 -2.98
N PHE A 89 -1.00 -0.48 -2.64
CA PHE A 89 -1.47 -0.81 -1.29
C PHE A 89 -1.07 -2.24 -0.88
N ARG A 90 -1.38 -3.24 -1.70
CA ARG A 90 -1.13 -4.65 -1.40
C ARG A 90 0.36 -4.94 -1.23
N HIS A 91 1.20 -4.37 -2.08
CA HIS A 91 2.65 -4.51 -2.00
C HIS A 91 3.21 -3.98 -0.66
N LEU A 92 2.68 -2.86 -0.18
CA LEU A 92 3.22 -2.16 1.00
C LEU A 92 2.65 -2.68 2.33
N VAL A 93 1.36 -3.04 2.34
CA VAL A 93 0.65 -3.52 3.55
C VAL A 93 0.75 -5.03 3.70
N GLY A 94 0.65 -5.76 2.60
CA GLY A 94 0.46 -7.21 2.62
C GLY A 94 -0.96 -7.61 3.03
N GLU A 95 -1.37 -8.83 2.67
CA GLU A 95 -2.73 -9.32 2.89
C GLU A 95 -3.13 -9.48 4.35
N PHE A 96 -2.21 -9.87 5.23
CA PHE A 96 -2.55 -10.09 6.64
C PHE A 96 -2.85 -8.80 7.40
N GLN A 97 -2.31 -7.67 6.94
CA GLN A 97 -2.55 -6.35 7.53
C GLN A 97 -3.64 -5.55 6.80
N ASP A 98 -4.25 -6.13 5.75
CA ASP A 98 -5.39 -5.51 5.08
C ASP A 98 -6.66 -5.72 5.92
N ASP A 99 -7.15 -4.66 6.55
CA ASP A 99 -8.36 -4.67 7.38
C ASP A 99 -9.66 -4.74 6.54
N ARG A 100 -9.57 -4.61 5.20
CA ARG A 100 -10.72 -4.81 4.30
C ARG A 100 -11.05 -6.29 4.09
N LEU A 101 -10.13 -7.19 4.44
CA LEU A 101 -10.28 -8.63 4.29
C LEU A 101 -10.63 -9.27 5.64
N SER A 102 -11.68 -10.08 5.65
CA SER A 102 -11.96 -10.99 6.76
C SER A 102 -10.87 -12.07 6.89
N TRP A 103 -10.83 -12.73 8.05
CA TRP A 103 -9.97 -13.90 8.25
C TRP A 103 -10.24 -15.02 7.23
N ALA A 104 -11.51 -15.24 6.87
CA ALA A 104 -11.89 -16.19 5.84
C ALA A 104 -11.30 -15.81 4.48
N ALA A 105 -11.36 -14.52 4.09
CA ALA A 105 -10.75 -14.04 2.85
C ALA A 105 -9.22 -14.19 2.84
N LYS A 106 -8.54 -13.89 3.95
CA LYS A 106 -7.08 -14.06 4.08
C LYS A 106 -6.68 -15.54 3.99
N GLY A 107 -7.42 -16.42 4.66
CA GLY A 107 -7.22 -17.87 4.61
C GLY A 107 -7.46 -18.43 3.21
N LEU A 108 -8.57 -18.05 2.58
CA LEU A 108 -8.91 -18.43 1.22
C LEU A 108 -7.84 -17.98 0.22
N LEU A 109 -7.35 -16.75 0.34
CA LEU A 109 -6.28 -16.24 -0.50
C LEU A 109 -5.00 -17.05 -0.33
N THR A 110 -4.59 -17.34 0.91
CA THR A 110 -3.43 -18.19 1.20
C THR A 110 -3.57 -19.57 0.56
N TYR A 111 -4.73 -20.20 0.75
CA TYR A 111 -5.03 -21.51 0.21
C TYR A 111 -4.98 -21.52 -1.33
N CYS A 112 -5.56 -20.52 -1.99
CA CYS A 112 -5.56 -20.45 -3.45
C CYS A 112 -4.15 -20.25 -4.04
N LYS A 113 -3.24 -19.59 -3.31
CA LYS A 113 -1.82 -19.48 -3.74
C LYS A 113 -1.11 -20.82 -3.72
N GLU A 114 -1.42 -21.67 -2.75
CA GLU A 114 -0.85 -23.02 -2.62
C GLU A 114 -1.48 -23.99 -3.63
N HIS A 115 -2.71 -23.71 -4.05
CA HIS A 115 -3.52 -24.54 -4.95
C HIS A 115 -4.01 -23.74 -6.18
N PRO A 116 -3.12 -23.30 -7.10
CA PRO A 116 -3.46 -22.36 -8.18
C PRO A 116 -4.47 -22.89 -9.22
N ASN A 117 -4.72 -24.19 -9.23
CA ASN A 117 -5.67 -24.82 -10.16
C ASN A 117 -7.01 -25.18 -9.49
N ILE A 118 -7.23 -24.80 -8.22
CA ILE A 118 -8.46 -25.14 -7.53
C ILE A 118 -9.68 -24.46 -8.18
N THR A 119 -10.78 -25.20 -8.25
CA THR A 119 -12.07 -24.72 -8.75
C THR A 119 -12.99 -24.29 -7.62
N VAL A 120 -14.01 -23.47 -7.93
CA VAL A 120 -15.10 -23.13 -6.98
C VAL A 120 -15.70 -24.38 -6.37
N LYS A 121 -15.95 -25.39 -7.20
CA LYS A 121 -16.61 -26.61 -6.78
C LYS A 121 -15.78 -27.37 -5.76
N GLU A 122 -14.46 -27.39 -5.93
CA GLU A 122 -13.54 -28.00 -4.97
C GLU A 122 -13.46 -27.17 -3.68
N LEU A 123 -13.40 -25.85 -3.77
CA LEU A 123 -13.46 -24.96 -2.60
C LEU A 123 -14.76 -25.13 -1.81
N LEU A 124 -15.90 -25.20 -2.49
CA LEU A 124 -17.21 -25.41 -1.87
C LEU A 124 -17.36 -26.84 -1.30
N ALA A 125 -16.77 -27.84 -1.95
CA ALA A 125 -16.73 -29.19 -1.41
C ALA A 125 -15.90 -29.30 -0.12
N LEU A 126 -14.90 -28.42 0.07
CA LEU A 126 -14.17 -28.30 1.34
C LEU A 126 -15.03 -27.64 2.43
N SER A 127 -15.88 -26.67 2.06
CA SER A 127 -16.83 -26.10 3.03
C SER A 127 -17.87 -27.11 3.50
N ASP A 128 -18.35 -28.03 2.64
CA ASP A 128 -19.31 -29.07 3.03
C ASP A 128 -18.78 -30.04 4.12
N GLN A 129 -17.46 -30.05 4.35
CA GLN A 129 -16.80 -30.85 5.38
C GLN A 129 -16.49 -30.07 6.67
N SER A 130 -16.87 -28.79 6.72
CA SER A 130 -16.64 -27.86 7.83
C SER A 130 -17.95 -27.15 8.17
N ASP A 131 -18.12 -26.64 9.39
CA ASP A 131 -19.27 -25.78 9.72
C ASP A 131 -19.21 -24.39 9.01
N GLU A 132 -18.20 -24.15 8.15
CA GLU A 132 -18.16 -22.94 7.33
C GLU A 132 -19.13 -23.06 6.15
N ASN A 133 -20.18 -22.26 6.17
CA ASN A 133 -21.19 -22.25 5.11
C ASN A 133 -20.64 -21.70 3.78
N GLU A 134 -21.12 -22.23 2.64
CA GLU A 134 -20.88 -21.71 1.27
C GLU A 134 -20.95 -20.18 1.18
N THR A 135 -21.88 -19.58 1.93
CA THR A 135 -22.06 -18.13 2.06
C THR A 135 -20.78 -17.40 2.50
N THR A 136 -20.00 -17.99 3.41
CA THR A 136 -18.73 -17.45 3.91
C THR A 136 -17.69 -17.41 2.79
N ILE A 137 -17.55 -18.48 2.00
CA ILE A 137 -16.62 -18.54 0.87
C ILE A 137 -17.01 -17.51 -0.20
N ARG A 138 -18.29 -17.42 -0.56
CA ARG A 138 -18.75 -16.43 -1.55
C ARG A 138 -18.50 -14.99 -1.08
N LYS A 139 -18.74 -14.71 0.20
CA LYS A 139 -18.43 -13.40 0.79
C LYS A 139 -16.93 -13.10 0.75
N ALA A 140 -16.09 -14.07 1.11
CA ALA A 140 -14.63 -13.95 1.06
C ALA A 140 -14.11 -13.66 -0.36
N LEU A 141 -14.64 -14.36 -1.38
CA LEU A 141 -14.32 -14.08 -2.78
C LEU A 141 -14.71 -12.67 -3.22
N LEU A 142 -15.86 -12.17 -2.75
CA LEU A 142 -16.31 -10.81 -3.04
C LEU A 142 -15.40 -9.76 -2.37
N GLU A 143 -14.98 -9.99 -1.13
CA GLU A 143 -14.01 -9.13 -0.44
C GLU A 143 -12.69 -9.06 -1.21
N LEU A 144 -12.15 -10.21 -1.64
CA LEU A 144 -10.91 -10.27 -2.43
C LEU A 144 -11.04 -9.54 -3.76
N LYS A 145 -12.18 -9.68 -4.45
CA LYS A 145 -12.46 -8.95 -5.69
C LYS A 145 -12.48 -7.44 -5.46
N HIS A 146 -13.22 -6.95 -4.46
CA HIS A 146 -13.30 -5.52 -4.16
C HIS A 146 -11.98 -4.91 -3.68
N ALA A 147 -11.17 -5.69 -2.98
CA ALA A 147 -9.82 -5.28 -2.57
C ALA A 147 -8.79 -5.38 -3.72
N GLY A 148 -9.19 -5.86 -4.90
CA GLY A 148 -8.39 -5.90 -6.12
C GLY A 148 -7.42 -7.08 -6.21
N TYR A 149 -7.55 -8.10 -5.36
CA TYR A 149 -6.61 -9.23 -5.33
C TYR A 149 -6.67 -10.10 -6.58
N PHE A 150 -7.75 -10.04 -7.37
CA PHE A 150 -7.86 -10.83 -8.59
C PHE A 150 -6.91 -10.38 -9.70
N ASP A 151 -6.38 -9.15 -9.63
CA ASP A 151 -5.37 -8.66 -10.57
C ASP A 151 -4.07 -9.47 -10.47
N ASP A 152 -3.72 -9.91 -9.26
CA ASP A 152 -2.51 -10.68 -8.99
C ASP A 152 -2.75 -12.19 -9.07
N TYR A 153 -4.01 -12.62 -8.89
CA TYR A 153 -4.43 -14.02 -8.90
C TYR A 153 -5.62 -14.22 -9.86
N PRO A 154 -5.39 -14.20 -11.19
CA PRO A 154 -6.46 -14.32 -12.17
C PRO A 154 -7.26 -15.62 -12.05
N GLU A 155 -6.67 -16.68 -11.50
CA GLU A 155 -7.35 -17.93 -11.14
C GLU A 155 -8.54 -17.70 -10.21
N LEU A 156 -8.45 -16.77 -9.25
CA LEU A 156 -9.57 -16.41 -8.37
C LEU A 156 -10.72 -15.78 -9.13
N SER A 157 -10.45 -15.08 -10.23
CA SER A 157 -11.49 -14.50 -11.08
C SER A 157 -12.36 -15.56 -11.74
N LYS A 158 -11.81 -16.75 -12.00
CA LYS A 158 -12.56 -17.90 -12.50
C LYS A 158 -13.47 -18.51 -11.44
N ILE A 159 -13.20 -18.20 -10.17
CA ILE A 159 -13.86 -18.80 -9.01
C ILE A 159 -15.04 -17.94 -8.52
N ALA A 160 -15.01 -16.63 -8.76
CA ALA A 160 -16.00 -15.69 -8.23
C ALA A 160 -17.22 -15.43 -9.15
N ILE A 161 -17.49 -16.33 -10.11
CA ILE A 161 -18.61 -16.23 -11.07
C ILE A 161 -19.76 -17.13 -10.63
#